data_AF-A0AAW7M5Y6-F1
#
_entry.id   AF-A0AAW7M5Y6-F1
#
_cell.length_a   1.000
_cell.length_b   1.000
_cell.length_c   1.000
_cell.angle_alpha   90.00
_cell.angle_beta   90.00
_cell.angle_gamma   90.00
#
_symmetry.space_group_name_H-M   'P 1'
#
loop_
_entity.id
_entity.type
_entity.pdbx_description
1 polymer ?
#
loop_
_entity_poly.entity_id
_entity_poly.type
_entity_poly.pdbx_seq_one_letter_code
_entity_poly.pdbx_strand_id
1 'polypeptide(L)'
;MINTSLQTFKYPCLIGHQGGRRVLTISAKFDELSRLLAADNLSHTLNRSQRELNRRRATAFAEYVINGLNNDTGYIIPPLIGNVDGDIVVEVSEHFPSFGFLSIPMNAKIVLFDGQHREVGIEEVCQMLCNMHTQTVTVELSENLTLEQRQQFFADINGNASKPNAAINLAYDRSNPLSQLVREVVMANETLKNKTDFERTNITGKSAAWVSFKSLCDASARFTRLTEDSELVKVSGDLAKIWEGWCQFSGLSDAGDYPYGEYSQELSRLN
;
A
#
# COMPACT_ATOMS: atom_id res chain seq x y z
N MET A 1 -2.62 -34.47 40.17
CA MET A 1 -2.37 -34.11 38.75
C MET A 1 -2.74 -32.66 38.60
N ILE A 2 -1.76 -31.78 38.34
CA ILE A 2 -2.04 -30.37 38.04
C ILE A 2 -2.60 -30.36 36.62
N ASN A 3 -3.86 -29.95 36.45
CA ASN A 3 -4.46 -29.77 35.14
C ASN A 3 -3.88 -28.49 34.54
N THR A 4 -2.73 -28.59 33.87
CA THR A 4 -2.09 -27.47 33.17
C THR A 4 -2.72 -27.32 31.78
N SER A 5 -3.97 -26.85 31.73
CA SER A 5 -4.51 -26.30 30.49
C SER A 5 -3.73 -25.03 30.16
N LEU A 6 -3.09 -24.98 29.00
CA LEU A 6 -2.42 -23.78 28.51
C LEU A 6 -3.44 -22.65 28.37
N GLN A 7 -3.06 -21.44 28.79
CA GLN A 7 -3.87 -20.26 28.51
C GLN A 7 -3.88 -20.00 27.00
N THR A 8 -5.00 -19.48 26.49
CA THR A 8 -5.20 -19.24 25.07
C THR A 8 -5.65 -17.80 24.81
N PHE A 9 -5.26 -17.25 23.66
CA PHE A 9 -5.94 -16.11 23.06
C PHE A 9 -7.15 -16.61 22.28
N LYS A 10 -8.32 -15.97 22.44
CA LYS A 10 -9.55 -16.37 21.75
C LYS A 10 -10.06 -15.23 20.87
N TYR A 11 -10.22 -15.50 19.57
CA TYR A 11 -10.67 -14.55 18.57
C TYR A 11 -11.86 -15.09 17.79
N PRO A 12 -12.89 -14.28 17.50
CA PRO A 12 -13.78 -14.57 16.38
C PRO A 12 -12.95 -14.67 15.09
N CYS A 13 -13.21 -15.70 14.29
CA CYS A 13 -12.46 -15.94 13.06
C CYS A 13 -13.36 -16.26 11.87
N LEU A 14 -12.89 -15.89 10.68
CA LEU A 14 -13.34 -16.44 9.41
C LEU A 14 -12.49 -17.68 9.08
N ILE A 15 -13.15 -18.73 8.59
CA ILE A 15 -12.55 -19.99 8.17
C ILE A 15 -12.64 -20.07 6.64
N GLY A 16 -11.50 -19.88 5.99
CA GLY A 16 -11.34 -19.92 4.54
C GLY A 16 -10.53 -21.12 4.07
N HIS A 17 -10.47 -21.28 2.75
CA HIS A 17 -9.65 -22.31 2.10
C HIS A 17 -8.88 -21.72 0.92
N GLN A 18 -7.56 -21.93 0.87
CA GLN A 18 -6.69 -21.54 -0.23
C GLN A 18 -5.79 -22.72 -0.61
N GLY A 19 -5.77 -23.12 -1.88
CA GLY A 19 -4.93 -24.22 -2.36
C GLY A 19 -5.15 -25.55 -1.62
N GLY A 20 -6.38 -25.82 -1.17
CA GLY A 20 -6.74 -27.01 -0.39
C GLY A 20 -6.38 -26.95 1.10
N ARG A 21 -5.85 -25.83 1.59
CA ARG A 21 -5.45 -25.63 2.99
C ARG A 21 -6.44 -24.72 3.69
N ARG A 22 -6.71 -24.97 4.97
CA ARG A 22 -7.50 -24.06 5.82
C ARG A 22 -6.67 -22.80 6.11
N VAL A 23 -7.33 -21.66 6.04
CA VAL A 23 -6.76 -20.34 6.35
C VAL A 23 -7.72 -19.65 7.31
N LEU A 24 -7.18 -19.05 8.36
CA LEU A 24 -7.97 -18.42 9.42
C LEU A 24 -7.71 -16.92 9.42
N THR A 25 -8.78 -16.13 9.37
CA THR A 25 -8.67 -14.67 9.41
C THR A 25 -9.25 -14.14 10.72
N ILE A 26 -8.47 -13.36 11.45
CA ILE A 26 -8.88 -12.69 12.71
C ILE A 26 -8.67 -11.19 12.61
N SER A 27 -9.35 -10.45 13.49
CA SER A 27 -9.07 -9.02 13.72
C SER A 27 -8.36 -8.89 15.07
N ALA A 28 -7.07 -8.60 15.04
CA ALA A 28 -6.24 -8.43 16.23
C ALA A 28 -6.17 -6.95 16.62
N LYS A 29 -6.29 -6.64 17.91
CA LYS A 29 -6.07 -5.27 18.38
C LYS A 29 -4.59 -4.93 18.33
N PHE A 30 -4.29 -3.65 18.12
CA PHE A 30 -2.89 -3.19 18.00
C PHE A 30 -2.05 -3.48 19.25
N ASP A 31 -2.62 -3.33 20.44
CA ASP A 31 -1.92 -3.54 21.71
C ASP A 31 -1.78 -5.03 22.11
N GLU A 32 -2.62 -5.90 21.55
CA GLU A 32 -2.52 -7.35 21.66
C GLU A 32 -1.46 -7.93 20.70
N LEU A 33 -1.18 -7.23 19.60
CA LEU A 33 -0.38 -7.74 18.48
C LEU A 33 1.04 -8.14 18.90
N SER A 34 1.71 -7.35 19.76
CA SER A 34 3.07 -7.64 20.24
C SER A 34 3.14 -8.91 21.09
N ARG A 35 2.04 -9.27 21.76
CA ARG A 35 1.93 -10.52 22.54
C ARG A 35 1.58 -11.70 21.64
N LEU A 36 0.71 -11.48 20.66
CA LEU A 36 0.27 -12.48 19.71
C LEU A 36 1.40 -12.92 18.75
N LEU A 37 2.22 -11.97 18.29
CA LEU A 37 3.29 -12.18 17.31
C LEU A 37 4.67 -12.34 17.94
N ALA A 38 4.77 -12.44 19.27
CA ALA A 38 6.02 -12.42 20.03
C ALA A 38 7.17 -13.15 19.30
N ALA A 39 8.07 -12.36 18.73
CA ALA A 39 9.02 -12.82 17.72
C ALA A 39 10.16 -13.63 18.31
N ASP A 40 10.52 -14.71 17.62
CA ASP A 40 11.75 -15.46 17.83
C ASP A 40 12.87 -14.78 17.02
N ASN A 41 13.41 -13.69 17.57
CA ASN A 41 14.33 -12.75 16.90
C ASN A 41 15.75 -13.31 16.61
N LEU A 42 15.96 -14.63 16.65
CA LEU A 42 17.30 -15.24 16.61
C LEU A 42 17.34 -16.43 15.65
N SER A 43 17.39 -16.20 14.35
CA SER A 43 17.82 -17.26 13.41
C SER A 43 18.38 -16.73 12.08
N HIS A 44 19.31 -17.51 11.49
CA HIS A 44 19.95 -17.26 10.20
C HIS A 44 18.94 -17.05 9.05
N THR A 45 19.35 -16.40 7.95
CA THR A 45 18.49 -16.04 6.81
C THR A 45 17.76 -17.21 6.16
N LEU A 46 18.38 -18.40 6.09
CA LEU A 46 17.75 -19.62 5.57
C LEU A 46 16.78 -20.27 6.55
N ASN A 47 16.78 -19.86 7.82
CA ASN A 47 15.88 -20.36 8.87
C ASN A 47 14.64 -19.48 9.07
N ARG A 48 14.51 -18.40 8.29
CA ARG A 48 13.37 -17.47 8.32
C ARG A 48 12.65 -17.41 6.97
N SER A 49 11.39 -16.99 7.01
CA SER A 49 10.54 -16.69 5.84
C SER A 49 10.26 -15.19 5.73
N GLN A 50 11.23 -14.37 6.13
CA GLN A 50 11.11 -12.91 6.27
C GLN A 50 12.31 -12.19 5.64
N ARG A 51 12.10 -10.95 5.18
CA ARG A 51 13.19 -10.07 4.75
C ARG A 51 13.82 -9.35 5.95
N GLU A 52 14.99 -8.76 5.75
CA GLU A 52 15.56 -7.90 6.77
C GLU A 52 14.64 -6.71 7.09
N LEU A 53 14.46 -6.42 8.38
CA LEU A 53 13.65 -5.30 8.82
C LEU A 53 14.30 -3.99 8.40
N ASN A 54 13.54 -3.13 7.74
CA ASN A 54 13.98 -1.79 7.37
C ASN A 54 13.23 -0.82 8.29
N ARG A 55 13.91 -0.33 9.34
CA ARG A 55 13.28 0.54 10.32
C ARG A 55 12.65 1.79 9.70
N ARG A 56 13.28 2.39 8.67
CA ARG A 56 12.71 3.55 7.98
C ARG A 56 11.33 3.27 7.38
N ARG A 57 11.08 2.04 6.90
CA ARG A 57 9.77 1.64 6.39
C ARG A 57 8.74 1.41 7.49
N ALA A 58 9.17 0.90 8.64
CA ALA A 58 8.30 0.76 9.80
C ALA A 58 7.88 2.15 10.32
N THR A 59 8.83 3.07 10.45
CA THR A 59 8.57 4.46 10.87
C THR A 59 7.65 5.19 9.89
N ALA A 60 7.90 5.09 8.58
CA ALA A 60 6.99 5.68 7.59
C ALA A 60 5.56 5.10 7.67
N PHE A 61 5.42 3.82 8.03
CA PHE A 61 4.10 3.22 8.26
C PHE A 61 3.46 3.73 9.55
N ALA A 62 4.22 3.88 10.64
CA ALA A 62 3.73 4.46 11.88
C ALA A 62 3.23 5.89 11.66
N GLU A 63 4.00 6.73 10.95
CA GLU A 63 3.61 8.07 10.54
C GLU A 63 2.30 8.08 9.73
N TYR A 64 2.16 7.15 8.78
CA TYR A 64 0.92 7.00 8.01
C TYR A 64 -0.31 6.76 8.90
N VAL A 65 -0.20 5.84 9.87
CA VAL A 65 -1.30 5.54 10.81
C VAL A 65 -1.57 6.71 11.74
N ILE A 66 -0.54 7.31 12.33
CA ILE A 66 -0.65 8.45 13.25
C ILE A 66 -1.31 9.65 12.55
N ASN A 67 -0.88 9.96 11.32
CA ASN A 67 -1.49 11.03 10.54
C ASN A 67 -2.96 10.75 10.24
N GLY A 68 -3.31 9.50 9.90
CA GLY A 68 -4.70 9.09 9.67
C GLY A 68 -5.58 9.26 10.90
N LEU A 69 -5.05 8.96 12.09
CA LEU A 69 -5.74 9.13 13.37
C LEU A 69 -5.86 10.61 13.79
N ASN A 70 -4.77 11.37 13.72
CA ASN A 70 -4.73 12.75 14.23
C ASN A 70 -5.50 13.73 13.35
N ASN A 71 -5.53 13.49 12.03
CA ASN A 71 -6.16 14.40 11.06
C ASN A 71 -7.56 13.95 10.63
N ASP A 72 -8.10 12.88 11.22
CA ASP A 72 -9.40 12.27 10.86
C ASP A 72 -9.55 11.97 9.37
N THR A 73 -8.45 11.68 8.68
CA THR A 73 -8.44 11.32 7.26
C THR A 73 -8.64 9.82 7.04
N GLY A 74 -8.62 9.04 8.12
CA GLY A 74 -8.66 7.58 8.09
C GLY A 74 -7.37 6.96 7.53
N TYR A 75 -7.31 5.63 7.59
CA TYR A 75 -6.24 4.82 7.02
C TYR A 75 -6.75 3.40 6.72
N ILE A 76 -5.99 2.63 5.94
CA ILE A 76 -6.23 1.21 5.73
C ILE A 76 -4.92 0.42 5.78
N ILE A 77 -4.94 -0.70 6.50
CA ILE A 77 -3.78 -1.58 6.66
C ILE A 77 -4.09 -2.89 5.94
N PRO A 78 -3.30 -3.28 4.92
CA PRO A 78 -3.45 -4.59 4.32
C PRO A 78 -3.21 -5.70 5.38
N PRO A 79 -3.75 -6.91 5.22
CA PRO A 79 -3.62 -7.96 6.23
C PRO A 79 -2.17 -8.36 6.52
N LEU A 80 -1.86 -8.63 7.79
CA LEU A 80 -0.63 -9.34 8.16
C LEU A 80 -0.82 -10.82 7.82
N ILE A 81 0.10 -11.40 7.09
CA ILE A 81 -0.02 -12.80 6.63
C ILE A 81 1.09 -13.62 7.26
N GLY A 82 0.69 -14.67 7.96
CA GLY A 82 1.61 -15.52 8.69
C GLY A 82 1.15 -16.95 8.83
N ASN A 83 1.91 -17.66 9.64
CA ASN A 83 1.65 -19.05 9.98
C ASN A 83 1.74 -19.23 11.49
N VAL A 84 0.79 -19.96 12.07
CA VAL A 84 0.83 -20.39 13.46
C VAL A 84 1.38 -21.81 13.55
N ASP A 85 2.46 -21.96 14.31
CA ASP A 85 3.07 -23.22 14.72
C ASP A 85 2.56 -23.55 16.14
N GLY A 86 1.59 -24.46 16.24
CA GLY A 86 0.97 -24.84 17.51
C GLY A 86 -0.37 -25.57 17.38
N ASP A 87 -0.82 -26.14 18.49
CA ASP A 87 -2.09 -26.88 18.59
C ASP A 87 -3.28 -25.92 18.76
N ILE A 88 -3.64 -25.23 17.68
CA ILE A 88 -4.79 -24.33 17.69
C ILE A 88 -6.11 -25.11 17.68
N VAL A 89 -7.16 -24.51 18.25
CA VAL A 89 -8.51 -25.08 18.24
C VAL A 89 -9.46 -24.11 17.56
N VAL A 90 -10.23 -24.61 16.58
CA VAL A 90 -11.25 -23.84 15.88
C VAL A 90 -12.62 -24.40 16.22
N GLU A 91 -13.41 -23.61 16.95
CA GLU A 91 -14.80 -23.89 17.26
C GLU A 91 -15.67 -23.30 16.14
N VAL A 92 -16.16 -24.15 15.22
CA VAL A 92 -16.99 -23.71 14.09
C VAL A 92 -18.39 -23.31 14.59
N SER A 93 -18.93 -22.22 14.07
CA SER A 93 -20.30 -21.81 14.33
C SER A 93 -21.29 -22.82 13.76
N GLU A 94 -22.26 -23.23 14.57
CA GLU A 94 -23.32 -24.18 14.16
C GLU A 94 -24.18 -23.63 13.03
N HIS A 95 -24.35 -22.31 12.94
CA HIS A 95 -25.27 -21.66 12.00
C HIS A 95 -24.53 -21.09 10.79
N PHE A 96 -23.23 -20.78 10.94
CA PHE A 96 -22.43 -20.15 9.90
C PHE A 96 -21.08 -20.87 9.77
N PRO A 97 -20.98 -21.95 8.97
CA PRO A 97 -19.79 -22.81 8.92
C PRO A 97 -18.49 -22.11 8.52
N SER A 98 -18.57 -20.96 7.84
CA SER A 98 -17.42 -20.12 7.50
C SER A 98 -16.90 -19.28 8.66
N PHE A 99 -17.56 -19.28 9.82
CA PHE A 99 -17.19 -18.49 10.99
C PHE A 99 -17.00 -19.39 12.21
N GLY A 100 -16.25 -18.92 13.19
CA GLY A 100 -16.03 -19.63 14.42
C GLY A 100 -15.24 -18.82 15.44
N PHE A 101 -14.75 -19.51 16.47
CA PHE A 101 -13.75 -18.98 17.39
C PHE A 101 -12.45 -19.75 17.27
N LEU A 102 -11.36 -19.01 17.05
CA LEU A 102 -10.00 -19.50 17.07
C LEU A 102 -9.41 -19.33 18.46
N SER A 103 -8.98 -20.44 19.07
CA SER A 103 -8.19 -20.46 20.29
C SER A 103 -6.72 -20.75 19.96
N ILE A 104 -5.84 -19.80 20.24
CA ILE A 104 -4.39 -19.89 20.01
C ILE A 104 -3.70 -20.07 21.36
N PRO A 105 -2.99 -21.18 21.61
CA PRO A 105 -2.19 -21.34 22.81
C PRO A 105 -1.17 -20.20 22.97
N MET A 106 -0.99 -19.67 24.18
CA MET A 106 -0.04 -18.58 24.44
C MET A 106 1.43 -18.94 24.18
N ASN A 107 1.75 -20.23 24.06
CA ASN A 107 3.07 -20.73 23.67
C ASN A 107 3.18 -21.07 22.17
N ALA A 108 2.12 -20.88 21.39
CA ALA A 108 2.17 -21.04 19.95
C ALA A 108 3.06 -19.96 19.33
N LYS A 109 3.76 -20.33 18.26
CA LYS A 109 4.67 -19.41 17.57
C LYS A 109 4.01 -18.92 16.28
N ILE A 110 3.79 -17.62 16.16
CA ILE A 110 3.30 -17.02 14.92
C ILE A 110 4.47 -16.40 14.17
N VAL A 111 4.65 -16.79 12.91
CA VAL A 111 5.70 -16.25 12.04
C VAL A 111 5.05 -15.60 10.82
N LEU A 112 5.21 -14.28 10.69
CA LEU A 112 4.79 -13.56 9.50
C LEU A 112 5.71 -13.88 8.33
N PHE A 113 5.15 -13.92 7.12
CA PHE A 113 5.91 -13.87 5.87
C PHE A 113 5.44 -12.73 4.95
N ASP A 114 4.36 -12.02 5.31
CA ASP A 114 4.08 -10.69 4.79
C ASP A 114 3.57 -9.77 5.93
N GLY A 115 4.02 -8.51 5.91
CA GLY A 115 3.57 -7.50 6.88
C GLY A 115 4.50 -7.16 8.03
N GLN A 116 5.73 -7.68 8.08
CA GLN A 116 6.70 -7.37 9.16
C GLN A 116 6.95 -5.86 9.40
N HIS A 117 6.93 -5.01 8.36
CA HIS A 117 7.11 -3.56 8.54
C HIS A 117 5.87 -2.90 9.15
N ARG A 118 4.69 -3.47 8.88
CA ARG A 118 3.41 -3.02 9.42
C ARG A 118 3.28 -3.43 10.88
N GLU A 119 3.67 -4.65 11.23
CA GLU A 119 3.79 -5.10 12.62
C GLU A 119 4.64 -4.13 13.45
N VAL A 120 5.89 -3.89 13.04
CA VAL A 120 6.80 -3.01 13.79
C VAL A 120 6.28 -1.58 13.82
N GLY A 121 5.70 -1.09 12.72
CA GLY A 121 5.09 0.24 12.72
C GLY A 121 3.87 0.35 13.64
N ILE A 122 3.04 -0.69 13.76
CA ILE A 122 1.94 -0.75 14.75
C ILE A 122 2.51 -0.72 16.17
N GLU A 123 3.60 -1.44 16.43
CA GLU A 123 4.29 -1.39 17.72
C GLU A 123 4.78 0.03 18.05
N GLU A 124 5.41 0.72 17.08
CA GLU A 124 5.81 2.13 17.22
C GLU A 124 4.61 3.04 17.50
N VAL A 125 3.48 2.85 16.82
CA VAL A 125 2.23 3.59 17.10
C VAL A 125 1.76 3.36 18.54
N CYS A 126 1.75 2.12 19.02
CA CYS A 126 1.38 1.77 20.40
C CYS A 126 2.30 2.37 21.46
N GLN A 127 3.56 2.67 21.12
CA GLN A 127 4.48 3.36 22.02
C GLN A 127 4.22 4.87 22.07
N MET A 128 3.63 5.44 21.02
CA MET A 128 3.38 6.88 20.89
C MET A 128 1.98 7.31 21.29
N LEU A 129 0.96 6.48 21.06
CA LEU A 129 -0.45 6.80 21.27
C LEU A 129 -1.11 5.88 22.31
N CYS A 130 -2.02 6.44 23.09
CA CYS A 130 -2.86 5.68 24.03
C CYS A 130 -4.10 5.08 23.34
N ASN A 131 -4.82 4.18 24.03
CA ASN A 131 -6.11 3.61 23.59
C ASN A 131 -6.08 2.80 22.27
N MET A 132 -4.93 2.19 21.95
CA MET A 132 -4.76 1.37 20.74
C MET A 132 -5.55 0.07 20.73
N HIS A 133 -6.18 -0.33 21.85
CA HIS A 133 -7.19 -1.39 21.89
C HIS A 133 -8.42 -1.14 21.00
N THR A 134 -8.65 0.12 20.60
CA THR A 134 -9.76 0.49 19.70
C THR A 134 -9.44 0.25 18.23
N GLN A 135 -8.15 0.12 17.89
CA GLN A 135 -7.68 -0.09 16.53
C GLN A 135 -7.36 -1.56 16.31
N THR A 136 -7.73 -2.06 15.14
CA THR A 136 -7.48 -3.46 14.78
C THR A 136 -6.78 -3.59 13.44
N VAL A 137 -6.06 -4.71 13.28
CA VAL A 137 -5.45 -5.13 12.03
C VAL A 137 -5.89 -6.55 11.71
N THR A 138 -6.16 -6.81 10.44
CA THR A 138 -6.47 -8.16 9.97
C THR A 138 -5.22 -9.02 9.99
N VAL A 139 -5.32 -10.21 10.58
CA VAL A 139 -4.27 -11.23 10.56
C VAL A 139 -4.82 -12.48 9.87
N GLU A 140 -4.14 -12.93 8.82
CA GLU A 140 -4.42 -14.17 8.10
C GLU A 140 -3.37 -15.22 8.47
N LEU A 141 -3.83 -16.38 8.95
CA LEU A 141 -3.00 -17.45 9.49
C LEU A 141 -3.20 -18.74 8.70
N SER A 142 -2.09 -19.24 8.16
CA SER A 142 -1.94 -20.65 7.82
C SER A 142 -1.52 -21.46 9.05
N GLU A 143 -1.68 -22.78 9.00
CA GLU A 143 -1.42 -23.66 10.13
C GLU A 143 -0.27 -24.62 9.83
N ASN A 144 0.73 -24.66 10.72
CA ASN A 144 1.81 -25.65 10.76
C ASN A 144 2.51 -25.87 9.40
N LEU A 145 2.71 -24.80 8.63
CA LEU A 145 3.46 -24.84 7.38
C LEU A 145 4.93 -25.15 7.63
N THR A 146 5.52 -25.95 6.74
CA THR A 146 6.97 -26.15 6.75
C THR A 146 7.69 -24.84 6.42
N LEU A 147 8.95 -24.72 6.84
CA LEU A 147 9.77 -23.55 6.49
C LEU A 147 9.86 -23.31 4.98
N GLU A 148 10.04 -24.39 4.20
CA GLU A 148 10.07 -24.34 2.73
C GLU A 148 8.77 -23.78 2.15
N GLN A 149 7.61 -24.22 2.65
CA GLN A 149 6.31 -23.69 2.22
C GLN A 149 6.18 -22.20 2.53
N ARG A 150 6.61 -21.77 3.73
CA ARG A 150 6.58 -20.34 4.10
C ARG A 150 7.52 -19.50 3.23
N GLN A 151 8.69 -20.03 2.89
CA GLN A 151 9.64 -19.36 1.98
C GLN A 151 9.09 -19.25 0.56
N GLN A 152 8.41 -20.28 0.06
CA GLN A 152 7.75 -20.24 -1.23
C GLN A 152 6.62 -19.19 -1.24
N PHE A 153 5.76 -19.16 -0.22
CA PHE A 153 4.70 -18.15 -0.12
C PHE A 153 5.25 -16.72 0.01
N PHE A 154 6.34 -16.54 0.76
CA PHE A 154 7.06 -15.27 0.78
C PHE A 154 7.49 -14.85 -0.64
N ALA A 155 8.08 -15.77 -1.40
CA ALA A 155 8.52 -15.51 -2.77
C ALA A 155 7.34 -15.22 -3.71
N ASP A 156 6.26 -15.99 -3.62
CA ASP A 156 5.07 -15.84 -4.46
C ASP A 156 4.38 -14.50 -4.22
N ILE A 157 4.18 -14.11 -2.96
CA ILE A 157 3.54 -12.82 -2.62
C ILE A 157 4.37 -11.65 -3.17
N ASN A 158 5.68 -11.67 -2.96
CA ASN A 158 6.55 -10.58 -3.40
C ASN A 158 6.81 -10.59 -4.92
N GLY A 159 6.80 -11.77 -5.56
CA GLY A 159 7.02 -11.94 -6.99
C GLY A 159 5.80 -11.62 -7.84
N ASN A 160 4.59 -11.96 -7.36
CA ASN A 160 3.34 -11.71 -8.08
C ASN A 160 2.78 -10.31 -7.82
N ALA A 161 3.24 -9.61 -6.79
CA ALA A 161 2.83 -8.24 -6.52
C ALA A 161 3.34 -7.29 -7.62
N SER A 162 2.46 -6.91 -8.54
CA SER A 162 2.73 -5.83 -9.48
C SER A 162 2.57 -4.49 -8.76
N LYS A 163 3.65 -3.71 -8.69
CA LYS A 163 3.54 -2.33 -8.19
C LYS A 163 2.63 -1.54 -9.13
N PRO A 164 1.60 -0.86 -8.61
CA PRO A 164 0.82 0.07 -9.43
C PRO A 164 1.77 1.10 -10.05
N ASN A 165 1.43 1.54 -11.27
CA ASN A 165 2.25 2.51 -11.97
C ASN A 165 2.36 3.81 -11.14
N ALA A 166 3.52 4.45 -11.15
CA ALA A 166 3.73 5.66 -10.34
C ALA A 166 2.80 6.81 -10.75
N ALA A 167 2.35 6.88 -12.01
CA ALA A 167 1.41 7.90 -12.47
C ALA A 167 0.05 7.78 -11.77
N ILE A 168 -0.54 6.59 -11.70
CA ILE A 168 -1.84 6.39 -11.04
C ILE A 168 -1.76 6.66 -9.54
N ASN A 169 -0.69 6.21 -8.89
CA ASN A 169 -0.47 6.48 -7.46
C ASN A 169 -0.41 7.99 -7.20
N LEU A 170 0.34 8.73 -8.03
CA LEU A 170 0.48 10.18 -7.90
C LEU A 170 -0.81 10.92 -8.24
N ALA A 171 -1.59 10.43 -9.20
CA ALA A 171 -2.87 11.01 -9.59
C ALA A 171 -3.91 10.88 -8.47
N TYR A 172 -3.89 9.77 -7.73
CA TYR A 172 -4.79 9.52 -6.59
C TYR A 172 -4.30 10.12 -5.27
N ASP A 173 -3.00 10.37 -5.14
CA ASP A 173 -2.44 10.99 -3.94
C ASP A 173 -3.04 12.40 -3.72
N ARG A 174 -3.83 12.51 -2.65
CA ARG A 174 -4.42 13.78 -2.17
C ARG A 174 -3.63 14.38 -1.01
N SER A 175 -2.56 13.72 -0.56
CA SER A 175 -1.68 14.24 0.49
C SER A 175 -0.56 15.11 -0.07
N ASN A 176 -0.16 14.91 -1.33
CA ASN A 176 0.90 15.68 -1.98
C ASN A 176 0.39 17.04 -2.52
N PRO A 177 0.82 18.20 -1.97
CA PRO A 177 0.32 19.50 -2.41
C PRO A 177 0.68 19.84 -3.87
N LEU A 178 1.87 19.44 -4.32
CA LEU A 178 2.29 19.67 -5.71
C LEU A 178 1.41 18.89 -6.69
N SER A 179 1.18 17.61 -6.42
CA SER A 179 0.34 16.78 -7.28
C SER A 179 -1.10 17.29 -7.33
N GLN A 180 -1.62 17.82 -6.23
CA GLN A 180 -2.93 18.47 -6.22
C GLN A 180 -2.96 19.69 -7.14
N LEU A 181 -1.99 20.59 -6.98
CA LEU A 181 -1.87 21.81 -7.78
C LEU A 181 -1.73 21.52 -9.28
N VAL A 182 -0.84 20.60 -9.63
CA VAL A 182 -0.61 20.20 -11.03
C VAL A 182 -1.86 19.55 -11.61
N ARG A 183 -2.58 18.73 -10.84
CA ARG A 183 -3.86 18.14 -11.28
C ARG A 183 -4.90 19.20 -11.57
N GLU A 184 -5.03 20.23 -10.72
CA GLU A 184 -5.96 21.33 -10.95
C GLU A 184 -5.62 22.08 -12.25
N VAL A 185 -4.34 22.43 -12.45
CA VAL A 185 -3.86 23.09 -13.67
C VAL A 185 -4.14 22.25 -14.92
N VAL A 186 -3.83 20.95 -14.87
CA VAL A 186 -4.07 20.02 -15.99
C VAL A 186 -5.55 19.88 -16.29
N MET A 187 -6.41 19.74 -15.27
CA MET A 187 -7.85 19.56 -15.45
C MET A 187 -8.57 20.83 -15.90
N ALA A 188 -8.02 22.01 -15.61
CA ALA A 188 -8.53 23.30 -16.06
C ALA A 188 -8.20 23.61 -17.53
N ASN A 189 -7.20 22.93 -18.11
CA ASN A 189 -6.81 23.07 -19.52
C ASN A 189 -7.29 21.86 -20.33
N GLU A 190 -8.23 22.07 -21.25
CA GLU A 190 -8.87 20.99 -22.00
C GLU A 190 -7.88 20.16 -22.83
N THR A 191 -6.88 20.79 -23.45
CA THR A 191 -5.84 20.10 -24.21
C THR A 191 -4.99 19.21 -23.31
N LEU A 192 -4.51 19.72 -22.19
CA LEU A 192 -3.71 18.94 -21.23
C LEU A 192 -4.52 17.78 -20.65
N LYS A 193 -5.76 18.03 -20.25
CA LYS A 193 -6.67 17.01 -19.73
C LYS A 193 -6.80 15.83 -20.70
N ASN A 194 -6.98 16.10 -21.99
CA ASN A 194 -7.18 15.06 -23.00
C ASN A 194 -5.89 14.36 -23.42
N LYS A 195 -4.74 15.05 -23.31
CA LYS A 195 -3.44 14.54 -23.75
C LYS A 195 -2.56 14.02 -22.60
N THR A 196 -3.05 14.01 -21.37
CA THR A 196 -2.34 13.49 -20.20
C THR A 196 -2.80 12.08 -19.85
N ASP A 197 -1.86 11.15 -19.72
CA ASP A 197 -2.09 9.82 -19.17
C ASP A 197 -1.91 9.85 -17.65
N PHE A 198 -2.99 9.64 -16.90
CA PHE A 198 -2.96 9.57 -15.44
C PHE A 198 -2.62 8.17 -14.93
N GLU A 199 -2.62 7.16 -15.78
CA GLU A 199 -2.39 5.77 -15.38
C GLU A 199 -0.96 5.30 -15.66
N ARG A 200 -0.35 5.74 -16.76
CA ARG A 200 0.93 5.22 -17.26
C ARG A 200 2.01 6.29 -17.29
N THR A 201 3.16 5.97 -16.72
CA THR A 201 4.40 6.77 -16.89
C THR A 201 5.01 6.69 -18.29
N ASN A 202 4.92 5.52 -18.92
CA ASN A 202 5.51 5.28 -20.24
C ASN A 202 4.44 5.40 -21.31
N ILE A 203 4.49 6.51 -22.05
CA ILE A 203 3.60 6.76 -23.18
C ILE A 203 4.18 6.03 -24.40
N THR A 204 3.36 5.17 -25.00
CA THR A 204 3.74 4.47 -26.24
C THR A 204 3.04 5.14 -27.42
N GLY A 205 3.55 4.96 -28.65
CA GLY A 205 2.94 5.55 -29.85
C GLY A 205 1.49 5.13 -30.13
N LYS A 206 0.99 4.09 -29.46
CA LYS A 206 -0.42 3.67 -29.53
C LYS A 206 -1.34 4.42 -28.55
N SER A 207 -0.78 5.23 -27.65
CA SER A 207 -1.57 6.01 -26.70
C SER A 207 -2.13 7.26 -27.35
N ALA A 208 -3.38 7.59 -27.00
CA ALA A 208 -3.99 8.88 -27.33
C ALA A 208 -3.37 10.01 -26.50
N ALA A 209 -2.82 9.69 -25.33
CA ALA A 209 -2.08 10.62 -24.49
C ALA A 209 -0.65 10.80 -25.01
N TRP A 210 -0.09 11.97 -24.74
CA TRP A 210 1.22 12.40 -25.21
C TRP A 210 2.22 12.58 -24.07
N VAL A 211 1.72 12.85 -22.87
CA VAL A 211 2.52 13.06 -21.67
C VAL A 211 1.91 12.33 -20.49
N SER A 212 2.74 11.82 -19.58
CA SER A 212 2.23 11.24 -18.34
C SER A 212 2.01 12.32 -17.28
N PHE A 213 1.01 12.14 -16.42
CA PHE A 213 0.77 13.02 -15.28
C PHE A 213 2.00 13.10 -14.36
N LYS A 214 2.74 11.99 -14.22
CA LYS A 214 4.00 11.98 -13.47
C LYS A 214 5.04 12.92 -14.08
N SER A 215 5.21 12.91 -15.40
CA SER A 215 6.16 13.79 -16.09
C SER A 215 5.81 15.27 -15.86
N LEU A 216 4.52 15.62 -15.89
CA LEU A 216 4.05 16.97 -15.59
C LEU A 216 4.35 17.37 -14.14
N CYS A 217 4.14 16.47 -13.18
CA CYS A 217 4.49 16.72 -11.78
C CYS A 217 6.00 16.89 -11.58
N ASP A 218 6.81 15.99 -12.14
CA ASP A 218 8.27 16.04 -12.04
C ASP A 218 8.84 17.35 -12.63
N ALA A 219 8.29 17.81 -13.75
CA ALA A 219 8.66 19.07 -14.39
C ALA A 219 8.18 20.28 -13.57
N SER A 220 6.94 20.25 -13.06
CA SER A 220 6.39 21.33 -12.22
C SER A 220 7.18 21.52 -10.93
N ALA A 221 7.72 20.44 -10.36
CA ALA A 221 8.62 20.47 -9.20
C ALA A 221 9.96 21.19 -9.49
N ARG A 222 10.34 21.34 -10.77
CA ARG A 222 11.53 22.10 -11.18
C ARG A 222 11.22 23.58 -11.35
N PHE A 223 9.99 23.92 -11.76
CA PHE A 223 9.55 25.31 -11.93
C PHE A 223 9.14 25.96 -10.62
N THR A 224 8.68 25.16 -9.66
CA THR A 224 8.11 25.65 -8.40
C THR A 224 8.72 24.93 -7.22
N ARG A 225 8.95 25.66 -6.14
CA ARG A 225 9.26 25.10 -4.82
C ARG A 225 8.12 25.49 -3.90
N LEU A 226 7.20 24.56 -3.68
CA LEU A 226 6.15 24.74 -2.69
C LEU A 226 6.78 24.68 -1.29
N THR A 227 6.57 25.76 -0.54
CA THR A 227 6.89 25.91 0.88
C THR A 227 5.59 26.17 1.64
N GLU A 228 5.61 26.08 2.96
CA GLU A 228 4.43 26.41 3.80
C GLU A 228 3.93 27.85 3.58
N ASP A 229 4.84 28.79 3.30
CA ASP A 229 4.53 30.20 3.03
C ASP A 229 4.13 30.49 1.57
N SER A 230 4.01 29.47 0.71
CA SER A 230 3.72 29.68 -0.71
C SER A 230 2.30 30.17 -0.94
N GLU A 231 2.15 31.27 -1.69
CA GLU A 231 0.86 31.75 -2.18
C GLU A 231 0.32 30.81 -3.27
N LEU A 232 -0.43 29.78 -2.88
CA LEU A 232 -0.91 28.72 -3.77
C LEU A 232 -1.61 29.23 -5.03
N VAL A 233 -2.42 30.28 -4.92
CA VAL A 233 -3.13 30.89 -6.06
C VAL A 233 -2.15 31.43 -7.11
N LYS A 234 -1.08 32.11 -6.64
CA LYS A 234 -0.05 32.65 -7.52
C LYS A 234 0.76 31.54 -8.18
N VAL A 235 1.19 30.54 -7.39
CA VAL A 235 1.94 29.40 -7.92
C VAL A 235 1.10 28.61 -8.94
N SER A 236 -0.19 28.43 -8.67
CA SER A 236 -1.15 27.81 -9.61
C SER A 236 -1.21 28.59 -10.93
N GLY A 237 -1.40 29.91 -10.84
CA GLY A 237 -1.48 30.79 -12.02
C GLY A 237 -0.20 30.80 -12.84
N ASP A 238 0.97 30.77 -12.19
CA ASP A 238 2.26 30.71 -12.88
C ASP A 238 2.46 29.36 -13.58
N LEU A 239 2.12 28.24 -12.91
CA LEU A 239 2.15 26.91 -13.53
C LEU A 239 1.18 26.80 -14.71
N ALA A 240 -0.03 27.36 -14.59
CA ALA A 240 -1.01 27.36 -15.67
C ALA A 240 -0.46 28.05 -16.93
N LYS A 241 0.19 29.21 -16.78
CA LYS A 241 0.82 29.92 -17.90
C LYS A 241 1.98 29.14 -18.52
N ILE A 242 2.80 28.49 -17.70
CA ILE A 242 3.91 27.66 -18.18
C ILE A 242 3.37 26.51 -19.04
N TRP A 243 2.37 25.80 -18.54
CA TRP A 243 1.81 24.65 -19.24
C TRP A 243 0.98 25.05 -20.47
N GLU A 244 0.29 26.18 -20.43
CA GLU A 244 -0.36 26.78 -21.60
C GLU A 244 0.67 27.13 -22.69
N GLY A 245 1.78 27.77 -22.31
CA GLY A 245 2.88 28.08 -23.21
C GLY A 245 3.50 26.82 -23.83
N TRP A 246 3.63 25.74 -23.04
CA TRP A 246 4.10 24.45 -23.55
C TRP A 246 3.11 23.84 -24.57
N CYS A 247 1.80 23.88 -24.30
CA CYS A 247 0.78 23.44 -25.25
C CYS A 247 0.86 24.19 -26.58
N GLN A 248 0.99 25.53 -26.53
CA GLN A 248 1.12 26.35 -27.73
C GLN A 248 2.42 26.05 -28.49
N PHE A 249 3.55 25.98 -27.78
CA PHE A 249 4.86 25.70 -28.39
C PHE A 249 4.90 24.34 -29.09
N SER A 250 4.28 23.33 -28.48
CA SER A 250 4.24 21.97 -29.00
C SER A 250 3.18 21.75 -30.09
N GLY A 251 2.29 22.72 -30.34
CA GLY A 251 1.14 22.52 -31.22
C GLY A 251 0.16 21.45 -30.71
N LEU A 252 0.17 21.16 -29.40
CA LEU A 252 -0.66 20.10 -28.82
C LEU A 252 -2.16 20.34 -29.05
N SER A 253 -2.57 21.62 -29.14
CA SER A 253 -3.94 22.03 -29.48
C SER A 253 -4.35 21.62 -30.88
N ASP A 254 -3.39 21.60 -31.81
CA ASP A 254 -3.62 21.39 -33.23
C ASP A 254 -3.66 19.90 -33.57
N ALA A 255 -3.16 19.07 -32.65
CA ALA A 255 -3.11 17.62 -32.77
C ALA A 255 -4.47 16.92 -32.60
N GLY A 256 -5.57 17.62 -32.30
CA GLY A 256 -6.91 17.04 -32.18
C GLY A 256 -6.95 15.75 -31.35
N ASP A 257 -7.62 14.70 -31.84
CA ASP A 257 -7.66 13.37 -31.21
C ASP A 257 -6.52 12.43 -31.66
N TYR A 258 -5.54 12.93 -32.44
CA TYR A 258 -4.50 12.07 -33.00
C TYR A 258 -3.65 11.41 -31.89
N PRO A 259 -3.46 10.08 -31.95
CA PRO A 259 -2.49 9.38 -31.11
C PRO A 259 -1.08 9.91 -31.35
N TYR A 260 -0.26 9.89 -30.29
CA TYR A 260 1.11 10.41 -30.35
C TYR A 260 1.92 9.80 -31.50
N GLY A 261 1.76 8.49 -31.76
CA GLY A 261 2.48 7.79 -32.82
C GLY A 261 2.11 8.23 -34.23
N GLU A 262 0.87 8.64 -34.48
CA GLU A 262 0.41 9.10 -35.80
C GLU A 262 0.89 10.52 -36.08
N TYR A 263 0.79 11.41 -35.08
CA TYR A 263 1.29 12.77 -35.19
C TYR A 263 2.81 12.84 -35.41
N SER A 264 3.58 12.00 -34.70
CA SER A 264 5.04 11.94 -34.88
C SER A 264 5.44 11.49 -36.29
N GLN A 265 4.63 10.65 -36.95
CA GLN A 265 4.91 10.20 -38.32
C GLN A 265 4.61 11.29 -39.34
N GLU A 266 3.57 12.10 -39.14
CA GLU A 266 3.27 13.23 -40.03
C GLU A 266 4.37 14.30 -40.00
N LEU A 267 4.87 14.66 -38.82
CA LEU A 267 6.01 15.59 -38.70
C LEU A 267 7.27 15.07 -39.40
N SER A 268 7.51 13.76 -39.40
CA SER A 268 8.65 13.16 -40.12
C SER A 268 8.47 13.11 -41.64
N ARG A 269 7.25 13.29 -42.16
CA ARG A 269 6.96 13.37 -43.61
C ARG A 269 7.02 14.80 -44.15
N LEU A 270 7.00 15.80 -43.27
CA LEU A 270 7.08 17.23 -43.60
C LEU A 270 8.52 17.77 -43.63
N ASN A 271 9.51 16.95 -43.23
CA ASN A 271 10.95 17.18 -43.40
C ASN A 271 11.51 16.26 -44.50
#